data_AF-A0A5R8M9A5-F1
#
_entry.id   AF-A0A5R8M9A5-F1
#
_cell.length_a   1.000
_cell.length_b   1.000
_cell.length_c   1.000
_cell.angle_alpha   90.00
_cell.angle_beta   90.00
_cell.angle_gamma   90.00
#
_symmetry.space_group_name_H-M   'P 1'
#
loop_
_entity.id
_entity.type
_entity.pdbx_description
1 polymer ?
#
loop_
_entity_poly.entity_id
_entity_poly.type
_entity_poly.pdbx_seq_one_letter_code
_entity_poly.pdbx_strand_id
1 'polypeptide(L)'
;MDTSEVGEGQPGRRCGKTGKWSYASQEEALRCLRKIQANPDPVKQSLGYVPIMVYRCRFANHWHLSHKGRVEGVRRRRRKGAGGYW
;
A
#
# COMPACT_ATOMS: atom_id res chain seq x y z
N MET A 1 25.72 14.69 -7.13
CA MET A 1 24.77 15.81 -6.91
C MET A 1 23.55 15.23 -6.24
N ASP A 2 23.31 15.69 -5.01
CA ASP A 2 22.19 15.36 -4.14
C ASP A 2 20.86 15.79 -4.75
N THR A 3 19.85 14.93 -4.68
CA THR A 3 18.44 15.31 -4.71
C THR A 3 17.68 14.35 -3.81
N SER A 4 17.84 14.59 -2.52
CA SER A 4 16.79 14.52 -1.51
C SER A 4 15.36 14.29 -2.05
N GLU A 5 14.88 13.05 -2.01
CA GLU A 5 13.45 12.71 -1.93
C GLU A 5 13.19 11.83 -0.70
N VAL A 6 13.81 12.21 0.43
CA VAL A 6 13.39 11.78 1.76
C VAL A 6 12.16 12.61 2.15
N GLY A 7 11.05 12.34 1.47
CA GLY A 7 9.75 12.90 1.81
C GLY A 7 9.37 12.50 3.25
N GLU A 8 9.03 13.50 4.04
CA GLU A 8 8.89 13.47 5.49
C GLU A 8 7.99 12.34 6.02
N GLY A 9 8.57 11.50 6.89
CA GLY A 9 7.91 10.36 7.51
C GLY A 9 8.40 9.04 6.94
N GLN A 10 9.70 8.75 7.08
CA GLN A 10 10.21 7.40 6.82
C GLN A 10 9.39 6.42 7.67
N PRO A 11 8.65 5.50 7.05
CA PRO A 11 7.91 4.48 7.79
C PRO A 11 8.93 3.65 8.57
N GLY A 12 8.51 3.02 9.67
CA GLY A 12 9.39 2.28 10.57
C GLY A 12 10.17 1.13 9.89
N ARG A 13 10.70 0.20 10.69
CA ARG A 13 11.58 -0.88 10.19
C ARG A 13 10.99 -1.62 8.97
N ARG A 14 11.85 -2.05 8.03
CA ARG A 14 11.42 -3.02 7.00
C ARG A 14 11.15 -4.36 7.66
N CYS A 15 10.00 -4.95 7.39
CA CYS A 15 9.68 -6.30 7.83
C CYS A 15 10.61 -7.29 7.11
N GLY A 16 11.46 -7.99 7.86
CA GLY A 16 12.43 -8.94 7.30
C GLY A 16 11.80 -10.09 6.51
N LYS A 17 10.53 -10.44 6.77
CA LYS A 17 9.83 -11.53 6.05
C LYS A 17 9.14 -11.08 4.76
N THR A 18 8.53 -9.89 4.76
CA THR A 18 7.73 -9.42 3.62
C THR A 18 8.44 -8.34 2.79
N GLY A 19 9.56 -7.80 3.27
CA GLY A 19 10.28 -6.67 2.69
C GLY A 19 9.50 -5.34 2.74
N LYS A 20 8.28 -5.34 3.29
CA LYS A 20 7.40 -4.16 3.33
C LYS A 20 7.80 -3.24 4.47
N TRP A 21 7.54 -1.96 4.27
CA TRP A 21 7.55 -0.98 5.33
C TRP A 21 6.53 -1.34 6.43
N SER A 22 6.96 -1.20 7.68
CA SER A 22 6.15 -1.56 8.84
C SER A 22 6.14 -0.45 9.88
N TYR A 23 5.04 -0.36 10.63
CA TYR A 23 4.79 0.68 11.63
C TYR A 23 4.66 0.03 13.01
N ALA A 24 5.07 0.73 14.06
CA ALA A 24 5.08 0.20 15.42
C ALA A 24 3.65 0.09 15.98
N SER A 25 2.77 1.01 15.58
CA SER A 25 1.37 1.05 16.01
C SER A 25 0.39 1.09 14.83
N GLN A 26 -0.87 0.77 15.12
CA GLN A 26 -1.95 0.82 14.13
C GLN A 26 -2.23 2.27 13.73
N GLU A 27 -2.17 3.18 14.70
CA GLU A 27 -2.44 4.61 14.56
C GLU A 27 -1.42 5.28 13.63
N GLU A 28 -0.14 4.91 13.74
CA GLU A 28 0.91 5.37 12.83
C GLU A 28 0.64 4.93 11.39
N ALA A 29 0.32 3.64 11.21
CA ALA A 29 -0.01 3.11 9.89
C ALA A 29 -1.26 3.78 9.30
N LEU A 30 -2.28 4.03 10.11
CA LEU A 30 -3.51 4.72 9.67
C LEU A 30 -3.23 6.18 9.30
N ARG A 31 -2.40 6.88 10.09
CA ARG A 31 -1.98 8.25 9.78
C ARG A 31 -1.24 8.31 8.44
N CYS A 32 -0.32 7.37 8.20
CA CYS A 32 0.40 7.27 6.93
C CYS A 32 -0.54 6.95 5.77
N LEU A 33 -1.48 6.02 5.95
CA LEU A 33 -2.51 5.69 4.96
C LEU A 33 -3.31 6.93 4.55
N ARG A 34 -3.79 7.71 5.52
CA ARG A 34 -4.55 8.95 5.25
C ARG A 34 -3.73 9.98 4.49
N LYS A 35 -2.44 10.15 4.83
CA LYS A 35 -1.53 11.05 4.08
C LYS A 35 -1.39 10.62 2.62
N ILE A 36 -1.16 9.33 2.37
CA ILE A 36 -1.04 8.79 1.01
C ILE A 36 -2.36 8.95 0.24
N GLN A 37 -3.50 8.79 0.90
CA GLN A 37 -4.82 8.96 0.25
C GLN A 37 -5.18 10.42 0.00
N ALA A 38 -4.72 11.35 0.84
CA ALA A 38 -4.94 12.78 0.67
C ALA A 38 -4.16 13.34 -0.52
N ASN A 39 -2.96 12.81 -0.78
CA ASN A 39 -2.15 13.17 -1.93
C ASN A 39 -1.50 11.91 -2.54
N PRO A 40 -2.25 11.12 -3.31
CA PRO A 40 -1.73 9.91 -3.92
C PRO A 40 -0.81 10.29 -5.08
N ASP A 41 0.33 9.61 -5.16
CA ASP A 41 1.19 9.65 -6.33
C ASP A 41 0.36 9.29 -7.59
N PRO A 42 0.31 10.16 -8.61
CA PRO A 42 -0.59 9.98 -9.75
C PRO A 42 -0.24 8.75 -10.58
N VAL A 43 1.04 8.37 -10.64
CA VAL A 43 1.49 7.15 -11.32
C VAL A 43 1.00 5.94 -10.55
N LYS A 44 1.20 5.89 -9.22
CA LYS A 44 0.73 4.79 -8.38
C LYS A 44 -0.80 4.69 -8.37
N GLN A 45 -1.50 5.81 -8.42
CA GLN A 45 -2.96 5.85 -8.51
C GLN A 45 -3.47 5.26 -9.83
N SER A 46 -2.89 5.65 -10.97
CA SER A 46 -3.27 5.12 -12.28
C SER A 46 -3.06 3.61 -12.39
N LEU A 47 -2.01 3.09 -11.74
CA LEU A 47 -1.69 1.67 -11.68
C LEU A 47 -2.47 0.88 -10.61
N GLY A 48 -3.27 1.56 -9.77
CA GLY A 48 -4.00 0.90 -8.68
C GLY A 48 -3.12 0.41 -7.53
N TYR A 49 -1.91 0.96 -7.37
CA TYR A 49 -0.96 0.68 -6.28
C TYR A 49 -1.07 1.69 -5.13
N VAL A 50 -2.28 2.20 -4.85
CA VAL A 50 -2.53 3.04 -3.68
C VAL A 50 -3.02 2.15 -2.53
N PRO A 51 -2.41 2.21 -1.33
CA PRO A 51 -2.84 1.41 -0.20
C PRO A 51 -4.24 1.84 0.25
N ILE A 52 -5.05 0.87 0.66
CA ILE A 52 -6.45 1.10 1.06
C ILE A 52 -6.78 0.61 2.46
N MET A 53 -5.90 -0.19 3.07
CA MET A 53 -6.10 -0.67 4.44
C MET A 53 -4.79 -0.93 5.18
N VAL A 54 -4.89 -1.00 6.49
CA VAL A 54 -3.82 -1.41 7.41
C VAL A 54 -4.10 -2.83 7.90
N TYR A 55 -3.06 -3.65 8.08
CA TYR A 55 -3.18 -4.97 8.71
C TYR A 55 -1.99 -5.26 9.61
N ARG A 56 -2.21 -6.03 10.68
CA ARG A 56 -1.13 -6.51 11.55
C ARG A 56 -0.36 -7.64 10.88
N CYS A 57 0.94 -7.48 10.75
CA CYS A 57 1.84 -8.52 10.28
C CYS A 57 1.99 -9.62 11.34
N ARG A 58 1.68 -10.86 10.95
CA ARG A 58 1.81 -12.03 11.84
C ARG A 58 3.25 -12.39 12.19
N PHE A 59 4.23 -11.99 11.37
CA PHE A 59 5.63 -12.36 11.53
C PHE A 59 6.46 -11.34 12.30
N ALA A 60 6.10 -10.05 12.22
CA ALA A 60 6.90 -8.98 12.79
C ALA A 60 6.24 -8.31 14.01
N ASN A 61 4.98 -8.62 14.36
CA ASN A 61 4.20 -7.83 15.33
C ASN A 61 4.08 -6.33 15.00
N HIS A 62 4.39 -5.92 13.77
CA HIS A 62 4.26 -4.57 13.27
C HIS A 62 3.05 -4.46 12.32
N TRP A 63 2.63 -3.23 12.02
CA TRP A 63 1.51 -2.93 11.14
C TRP A 63 2.00 -2.62 9.72
N HIS A 64 1.28 -3.07 8.70
CA HIS A 64 1.63 -2.87 7.29
C HIS A 64 0.47 -2.21 6.53
N LEU A 65 0.78 -1.51 5.44
CA LEU A 65 -0.21 -1.06 4.47
C LEU A 65 -0.47 -2.15 3.41
N SER A 66 -1.72 -2.26 2.97
CA SER A 66 -2.15 -3.16 1.89
C SER A 66 -2.86 -2.40 0.77
N HIS A 67 -2.42 -2.67 -0.46
CA HIS A 67 -3.08 -2.27 -1.71
C HIS A 67 -4.22 -3.22 -2.09
N LYS A 68 -4.30 -4.39 -1.46
CA LYS A 68 -5.36 -5.38 -1.68
C LYS A 68 -6.40 -5.21 -0.59
N GLY A 69 -7.59 -4.77 -0.96
CA GLY A 69 -8.79 -4.88 -0.12
C GLY A 69 -9.35 -6.29 -0.17
N ARG A 70 -10.29 -6.61 0.73
CA ARG A 70 -11.28 -7.65 0.44
C ARG A 70 -12.13 -7.13 -0.71
N VAL A 71 -11.88 -7.53 -1.96
CA VAL A 71 -12.66 -7.02 -3.10
C VAL A 71 -13.07 -8.14 -4.05
N GLU A 72 -14.29 -8.65 -3.89
CA GLU A 72 -14.98 -9.43 -4.93
C GLU A 72 -15.09 -8.64 -6.25
N GLY A 73 -15.17 -7.31 -6.18
CA GLY A 73 -15.31 -6.41 -7.33
C GLY A 73 -14.07 -6.25 -8.23
N VAL A 74 -12.84 -6.38 -7.71
CA VAL A 74 -11.61 -6.28 -8.52
C VAL A 74 -11.41 -7.51 -9.39
N ARG A 75 -11.88 -8.69 -8.92
CA ARG A 75 -11.87 -9.93 -9.69
C ARG A 75 -12.79 -9.88 -10.92
N ARG A 76 -13.93 -9.16 -10.83
CA ARG A 76 -14.89 -8.99 -11.94
C ARG A 76 -14.32 -8.16 -13.09
N ARG A 77 -13.58 -7.07 -12.82
CA ARG A 77 -12.94 -6.27 -13.88
C ARG A 77 -11.88 -7.06 -14.67
N ARG A 78 -11.10 -7.92 -13.99
CA ARG A 78 -10.13 -8.79 -14.68
C ARG A 78 -10.77 -9.82 -15.61
N ARG A 79 -12.00 -10.31 -15.32
CA ARG A 79 -12.69 -11.25 -16.23
C ARG A 79 -13.28 -10.57 -17.46
N LYS A 80 -13.79 -9.34 -17.35
CA LYS A 80 -14.39 -8.65 -18.50
C LYS A 80 -13.37 -8.17 -19.55
N GLY A 81 -12.09 -8.02 -19.20
CA GLY A 81 -11.04 -7.64 -20.15
C GLY A 81 -10.33 -8.79 -20.86
N ALA A 82 -10.60 -10.05 -20.48
CA ALA A 82 -9.90 -11.22 -21.00
C ALA A 82 -10.72 -12.03 -22.03
N GLY A 83 -11.88 -11.52 -22.48
CA GLY A 83 -12.79 -12.22 -23.39
C GLY A 83 -12.89 -11.58 -24.78
N GLY A 84 -11.85 -10.90 -25.25
CA GLY A 84 -11.92 -10.06 -26.45
C GLY A 84 -10.89 -10.37 -27.52
N TYR A 85 -10.33 -11.58 -27.60
CA TYR A 85 -9.58 -12.06 -28.77
C TYR A 85 -9.65 -13.59 -28.83
N TRP A 86 -10.66 -14.12 -29.53
CA TRP A 86 -10.64 -15.39 -30.26
C TRP A 86 -11.63 -15.27 -31.40
#